data_AF-A0A7C6GJZ2-F1
#
_entry.id   AF-A0A7C6GJZ2-F1
#
_cell.length_a   1.000
_cell.length_b   1.000
_cell.length_c   1.000
_cell.angle_alpha   90.00
_cell.angle_beta   90.00
_cell.angle_gamma   90.00
#
_symmetry.space_group_name_H-M   'P 1'
#
loop_
_entity.id
_entity.type
_entity.pdbx_description
1 polymer ?
#
loop_
_entity_poly.entity_id
_entity_poly.type
_entity_poly.pdbx_seq_one_letter_code
_entity_poly.pdbx_strand_id
1 'polypeptide(L)'
;MAPQNAFSNTLLKVAVHYIYGRVMEMPVEELEIEVRARLSDGAVPDELAAELDQAIEELGLVFSNLGVNDSDRVAEKICHTSLGVSERVKENSAAKLSVSKYDCERKQILAELALKSSKGALLWPPTSQTLISRMGGKWTTAMEACGLAASSDGKIGRRNARFTQEDRQNALRKFLRDCEEKGATPSYAGYAKWAKEQGGVPSAATIRQSYGTWQKALDQV
;
A
#
# COMPACT_ATOMS: atom_id res chain seq x y z
N MET A 1 -9.10 -21.98 14.39
CA MET A 1 -8.72 -21.98 12.96
C MET A 1 -8.68 -20.54 12.47
N ALA A 2 -7.49 -20.00 12.19
CA ALA A 2 -7.36 -18.73 11.47
C ALA A 2 -7.75 -18.98 10.00
N PRO A 3 -8.38 -18.01 9.30
CA PRO A 3 -8.83 -18.24 7.93
C PRO A 3 -7.63 -18.45 6.99
N GLN A 4 -7.69 -19.49 6.15
CA GLN A 4 -6.73 -19.85 5.09
C GLN A 4 -6.51 -18.79 3.99
N ASN A 5 -7.03 -17.57 4.18
CA ASN A 5 -7.08 -16.50 3.16
C ASN A 5 -6.23 -15.27 3.54
N ALA A 6 -5.17 -15.44 4.32
CA ALA A 6 -4.34 -14.34 4.78
C ALA A 6 -2.85 -14.69 4.74
N PHE A 7 -2.04 -13.74 4.29
CA PHE A 7 -0.59 -13.87 4.29
C PHE A 7 -0.01 -14.03 5.71
N SER A 8 1.04 -14.83 5.82
CA SER A 8 1.88 -14.91 7.01
C SER A 8 2.55 -13.56 7.31
N ASN A 9 2.97 -13.37 8.56
CA ASN A 9 3.72 -12.16 8.94
C ASN A 9 5.06 -12.06 8.20
N THR A 10 5.70 -13.19 7.90
CA THR A 10 6.93 -13.24 7.09
C THR A 10 6.65 -12.72 5.70
N LEU A 11 5.59 -13.19 5.03
CA LEU A 11 5.27 -12.74 3.69
C LEU A 11 4.80 -11.27 3.62
N LEU A 12 4.21 -10.75 4.70
CA LEU A 12 3.95 -9.32 4.87
C LEU A 12 5.24 -8.50 4.94
N LYS A 13 6.27 -8.98 5.67
CA LYS A 13 7.60 -8.34 5.72
C LYS A 13 8.29 -8.41 4.37
N VAL A 14 8.29 -9.57 3.70
CA VAL A 14 8.82 -9.73 2.33
C VAL A 14 8.23 -8.69 1.38
N ALA A 15 6.92 -8.45 1.44
CA ALA A 15 6.28 -7.41 0.62
C ALA A 15 6.82 -6.00 0.90
N VAL A 16 7.05 -5.66 2.18
CA VAL A 16 7.57 -4.35 2.58
C VAL A 16 9.01 -4.16 2.12
N HIS A 17 9.89 -5.14 2.36
CA HIS A 17 11.30 -5.06 1.97
C HIS A 17 11.48 -5.07 0.46
N TYR A 18 10.76 -5.92 -0.28
CA TYR A 18 10.81 -5.92 -1.75
C TYR A 18 10.43 -4.55 -2.34
N ILE A 19 9.31 -3.99 -1.89
CA ILE A 19 8.84 -2.67 -2.33
C ILE A 19 9.82 -1.58 -1.91
N TYR A 20 10.37 -1.64 -0.70
CA TYR A 20 11.36 -0.66 -0.25
C TYR A 20 12.61 -0.68 -1.13
N GLY A 21 13.14 -1.86 -1.45
CA GLY A 21 14.32 -2.00 -2.31
C GLY A 21 14.09 -1.39 -3.69
N ARG A 22 12.91 -1.62 -4.28
CA ARG A 22 12.52 -1.02 -5.56
C ARG A 22 12.35 0.49 -5.49
N VAL A 23 11.66 1.00 -4.47
CA VAL A 23 11.47 2.45 -4.26
C VAL A 23 12.79 3.19 -4.07
N MET A 24 13.80 2.52 -3.51
CA MET A 24 15.14 3.08 -3.31
C MET A 24 16.12 2.72 -4.44
N GLU A 25 15.62 2.11 -5.53
CA GLU A 25 16.42 1.70 -6.69
C GLU A 25 17.66 0.86 -6.30
N MET A 26 17.51 0.02 -5.28
CA MET A 26 18.58 -0.88 -4.84
C MET A 26 18.89 -1.90 -5.94
N PRO A 27 20.13 -2.38 -6.05
CA PRO A 27 20.52 -3.36 -7.07
C PRO A 27 19.94 -4.74 -6.75
N VAL A 28 18.65 -4.94 -7.03
CA VAL A 28 17.89 -6.12 -6.61
C VAL A 28 18.44 -7.43 -7.18
N GLU A 29 18.96 -7.42 -8.41
CA GLU A 29 19.66 -8.57 -9.00
C GLU A 29 20.93 -8.95 -8.22
N GLU A 30 21.74 -7.98 -7.83
CA GLU A 30 22.98 -8.23 -7.08
C GLU A 30 22.67 -8.77 -5.69
N LEU A 31 21.65 -8.21 -5.03
CA LEU A 31 21.19 -8.66 -3.72
C LEU A 31 20.68 -10.10 -3.74
N GLU A 32 19.93 -10.48 -4.78
CA GLU A 32 19.47 -11.86 -4.94
C GLU A 32 20.65 -12.84 -5.09
N ILE A 33 21.64 -12.49 -5.93
CA ILE A 33 22.85 -13.30 -6.14
C ILE A 33 23.64 -13.44 -4.84
N GLU A 34 23.83 -12.34 -4.10
CA GLU A 34 24.56 -12.32 -2.82
C GLU A 34 23.89 -13.25 -1.79
N VAL A 35 22.57 -13.15 -1.64
CA VAL A 35 21.81 -14.00 -0.72
C VAL A 35 21.89 -15.47 -1.13
N ARG A 36 21.79 -15.79 -2.42
CA ARG A 36 21.88 -17.17 -2.90
C ARG A 36 23.25 -17.79 -2.66
N ALA A 37 24.32 -17.01 -2.85
CA ALA A 37 25.68 -17.45 -2.53
C ALA A 37 25.83 -17.75 -1.04
N ARG A 38 25.33 -16.86 -0.17
CA ARG A 38 25.38 -17.04 1.29
C ARG A 38 24.57 -18.24 1.78
N LEU A 39 23.41 -18.52 1.18
CA LEU A 39 22.65 -19.75 1.47
C LEU A 39 23.45 -21.00 1.09
N SER A 40 24.11 -20.98 -0.08
CA SER A 40 24.94 -22.10 -0.55
C SER A 40 26.15 -22.35 0.35
N ASP A 41 26.75 -21.28 0.88
CA ASP A 41 27.92 -21.33 1.76
C ASP A 41 27.56 -21.57 3.24
N GLY A 42 26.27 -21.69 3.59
CA GLY A 42 25.80 -21.86 4.97
C GLY A 42 26.01 -20.62 5.86
N ALA A 43 26.18 -19.44 5.25
CA ALA A 43 26.39 -18.18 5.95
C ALA A 43 25.08 -17.52 6.43
N VAL A 44 23.93 -18.05 6.03
CA VAL A 44 22.61 -17.67 6.56
C VAL A 44 22.25 -18.64 7.69
N PRO A 45 21.86 -18.17 8.89
CA PRO A 45 21.45 -19.06 9.98
C PRO A 45 20.30 -19.99 9.58
N ASP A 46 20.38 -21.26 9.97
CA ASP A 46 19.40 -22.30 9.59
C ASP A 46 17.94 -21.91 9.87
N GLU A 47 17.68 -21.25 11.00
CA GLU A 47 16.32 -20.77 11.36
C GLU A 47 15.80 -19.75 10.34
N LEU A 48 16.66 -18.82 9.91
CA LEU A 48 16.31 -17.80 8.92
C LEU A 48 16.18 -18.39 7.52
N ALA A 49 17.01 -19.38 7.17
CA ALA A 49 16.88 -20.13 5.93
C ALA A 49 15.54 -20.89 5.88
N ALA A 50 15.15 -21.56 6.97
CA ALA A 50 13.86 -22.25 7.06
C ALA A 50 12.65 -21.29 6.98
N GLU A 51 12.73 -20.11 7.62
CA GLU A 51 11.69 -19.08 7.48
C GLU A 51 11.58 -18.56 6.04
N LEU A 52 12.72 -18.42 5.35
CA LEU A 52 12.79 -17.99 3.96
C LEU A 52 12.19 -19.03 3.01
N ASP A 53 12.53 -20.30 3.18
CA ASP A 53 11.98 -21.42 2.41
C ASP A 53 10.45 -21.48 2.55
N GLN A 54 9.94 -21.36 3.78
CA GLN A 54 8.50 -21.31 4.03
C GLN A 54 7.82 -20.13 3.33
N ALA A 55 8.47 -18.95 3.30
CA ALA A 55 7.93 -17.79 2.60
C ALA A 55 7.96 -17.96 1.07
N ILE A 56 8.99 -18.61 0.52
CA ILE A 56 9.10 -18.97 -0.90
C ILE A 56 7.97 -19.92 -1.27
N GLU A 57 7.74 -20.98 -0.50
CA GLU A 57 6.64 -21.94 -0.74
C GLU A 57 5.27 -21.26 -0.69
N GLU A 58 5.01 -20.43 0.34
CA GLU A 58 3.75 -19.70 0.47
C GLU A 58 3.52 -18.76 -0.72
N LEU A 59 4.53 -17.99 -1.10
CA LEU A 59 4.43 -17.05 -2.22
C LEU A 59 4.31 -17.75 -3.57
N GLY A 60 5.05 -18.84 -3.77
CA GLY A 60 4.98 -19.69 -4.95
C GLY A 60 3.57 -20.25 -5.15
N LEU A 61 2.94 -20.74 -4.08
CA LEU A 61 1.55 -21.20 -4.10
C LEU A 61 0.57 -20.06 -4.44
N VAL A 62 0.76 -18.87 -3.87
CA VAL A 62 -0.06 -17.69 -4.19
C VAL A 62 0.06 -17.34 -5.67
N PHE A 63 1.28 -17.29 -6.21
CA PHE A 63 1.55 -16.96 -7.61
C PHE A 63 1.06 -18.02 -8.59
N SER A 64 1.21 -19.30 -8.25
CA SER A 64 0.65 -20.41 -9.02
C SER A 64 -0.87 -20.31 -9.13
N ASN A 65 -1.56 -20.05 -8.01
CA ASN A 65 -3.00 -19.84 -7.98
C ASN A 65 -3.46 -18.60 -8.77
N LEU A 66 -2.59 -17.61 -8.93
CA LEU A 66 -2.86 -16.40 -9.71
C LEU A 66 -2.44 -16.52 -11.19
N GLY A 67 -1.86 -17.67 -11.59
CA GLY A 67 -1.43 -17.92 -12.96
C GLY A 67 -0.17 -17.15 -13.38
N VAL A 68 0.70 -16.81 -12.43
CA VAL A 68 2.01 -16.20 -12.72
C VAL A 68 2.93 -17.28 -13.33
N ASN A 69 3.54 -16.97 -14.47
CA ASN A 69 4.53 -17.85 -15.10
C ASN A 69 5.78 -17.97 -14.24
N ASP A 70 6.37 -19.17 -14.21
CA ASP A 70 7.55 -19.48 -13.39
C ASP A 70 7.36 -19.07 -11.91
N SER A 71 6.17 -19.35 -11.34
CA SER A 71 5.74 -18.91 -10.00
C SER A 71 6.80 -19.11 -8.92
N ASP A 72 7.44 -20.27 -8.91
CA ASP A 72 8.41 -20.67 -7.87
C ASP A 72 9.69 -19.86 -8.01
N ARG A 73 10.19 -19.69 -9.25
CA ARG A 73 11.39 -18.88 -9.53
C ARG A 73 11.16 -17.40 -9.22
N VAL A 74 9.96 -16.89 -9.53
CA VAL A 74 9.60 -15.49 -9.23
C VAL A 74 9.48 -15.29 -7.72
N ALA A 75 8.88 -16.24 -7.00
CA ALA A 75 8.79 -16.23 -5.54
C ALA A 75 10.18 -16.27 -4.89
N GLU A 76 11.06 -17.19 -5.33
CA GLU A 76 12.45 -17.30 -4.87
C GLU A 76 13.20 -15.97 -5.04
N LYS A 77 13.19 -15.40 -6.26
CA LYS A 77 13.85 -14.12 -6.55
C LYS A 77 13.37 -13.01 -5.60
N ILE A 78 12.06 -12.90 -5.40
CA ILE A 78 11.45 -11.88 -4.53
C ILE A 78 11.89 -12.06 -3.08
N CYS A 79 11.81 -13.30 -2.56
CA CYS A 79 12.17 -13.60 -1.18
C CYS A 79 13.66 -13.35 -0.90
N HIS A 80 14.55 -13.78 -1.79
CA HIS A 80 15.99 -13.53 -1.68
C HIS A 80 16.30 -12.03 -1.73
N THR A 81 15.71 -11.31 -2.70
CA THR A 81 15.86 -9.85 -2.79
C THR A 81 15.42 -9.18 -1.48
N SER A 82 14.26 -9.56 -0.94
CA SER A 82 13.73 -9.01 0.30
C SER A 82 14.63 -9.26 1.50
N LEU A 83 15.24 -10.45 1.60
CA LEU A 83 16.19 -10.75 2.65
C LEU A 83 17.40 -9.80 2.58
N GLY A 84 18.02 -9.67 1.41
CA GLY A 84 19.16 -8.76 1.21
C GLY A 84 18.80 -7.30 1.52
N VAL A 85 17.63 -6.84 1.08
CA VAL A 85 17.13 -5.49 1.44
C VAL A 85 16.93 -5.35 2.95
N SER A 86 16.38 -6.35 3.62
CA SER A 86 16.13 -6.30 5.07
C SER A 86 17.42 -6.16 5.88
N GLU A 87 18.53 -6.74 5.42
CA GLU A 87 19.83 -6.62 6.07
C GLU A 87 20.40 -5.21 5.90
N ARG A 88 20.32 -4.64 4.69
CA ARG A 88 20.71 -3.23 4.44
C ARG A 88 19.87 -2.24 5.23
N VAL A 89 18.58 -2.53 5.43
CA VAL A 89 17.70 -1.73 6.29
C VAL A 89 18.15 -1.78 7.74
N LYS A 90 18.56 -2.94 8.27
CA LYS A 90 19.09 -3.06 9.63
C LYS A 90 20.37 -2.22 9.83
N GLU A 91 21.20 -2.09 8.80
CA GLU A 91 22.40 -1.25 8.81
C GLU A 91 22.09 0.27 8.76
N ASN A 92 20.89 0.66 8.29
CA ASN A 92 20.49 2.05 8.12
C ASN A 92 19.25 2.42 8.96
N SER A 93 19.48 2.93 10.17
CA SER A 93 18.42 3.34 11.10
C SER A 93 17.54 4.51 10.62
N ALA A 94 17.90 5.17 9.53
CA ALA A 94 17.12 6.27 8.93
C ALA A 94 16.25 5.83 7.74
N ALA A 95 16.24 4.53 7.40
CA ALA A 95 15.46 3.98 6.30
C ALA A 95 13.96 4.25 6.48
N LYS A 96 13.30 4.82 5.45
CA LYS A 96 11.91 5.28 5.53
C LYS A 96 11.05 4.84 4.35
N LEU A 97 9.82 4.43 4.63
CA LEU A 97 8.82 4.14 3.60
C LEU A 97 7.46 4.78 3.92
N SER A 98 6.87 5.43 2.93
CA SER A 98 5.51 5.99 3.00
C SER A 98 4.52 5.05 2.31
N VAL A 99 3.29 4.94 2.81
CA VAL A 99 2.17 4.25 2.14
C VAL A 99 1.95 4.77 0.72
N SER A 100 2.13 6.07 0.45
CA SER A 100 1.94 6.58 -0.91
C SER A 100 2.96 5.96 -1.87
N LYS A 101 4.23 5.86 -1.45
CA LYS A 101 5.27 5.18 -2.22
C LYS A 101 4.99 3.68 -2.31
N TYR A 102 4.60 3.05 -1.19
CA TYR A 102 4.24 1.63 -1.16
C TYR A 102 3.12 1.29 -2.13
N ASP A 103 1.98 1.99 -2.07
CA ASP A 103 0.83 1.72 -2.92
C ASP A 103 1.08 2.11 -4.39
N CYS A 104 2.00 3.06 -4.64
CA CYS A 104 2.45 3.37 -6.00
C CYS A 104 3.26 2.20 -6.56
N GLU A 105 4.30 1.76 -5.86
CA GLU A 105 5.18 0.68 -6.30
C GLU A 105 4.43 -0.65 -6.42
N ARG A 106 3.54 -0.93 -5.46
CA ARG A 106 2.65 -2.08 -5.50
C ARG A 106 1.86 -2.17 -6.81
N LYS A 107 1.39 -1.04 -7.35
CA LYS A 107 0.65 -1.05 -8.62
C LYS A 107 1.56 -1.41 -9.80
N GLN A 108 2.82 -0.97 -9.77
CA GLN A 108 3.81 -1.32 -10.80
C GLN A 108 4.11 -2.82 -10.76
N ILE A 109 4.37 -3.37 -9.57
CA ILE A 109 4.59 -4.82 -9.37
C ILE A 109 3.40 -5.65 -9.87
N LEU A 110 2.16 -5.25 -9.54
CA LEU A 110 0.98 -5.98 -10.03
C LEU A 110 0.87 -5.92 -11.56
N ALA A 111 1.23 -4.81 -12.19
CA ALA A 111 1.22 -4.68 -13.64
C ALA A 111 2.30 -5.57 -14.29
N GLU A 112 3.50 -5.60 -13.73
CA GLU A 112 4.62 -6.44 -14.21
C GLU A 112 4.33 -7.94 -14.08
N LEU A 113 3.70 -8.35 -12.98
CA LEU A 113 3.25 -9.73 -12.78
C LEU A 113 1.98 -10.08 -13.58
N ALA A 114 1.46 -9.15 -14.39
CA ALA A 114 0.21 -9.26 -15.13
C ALA A 114 -1.02 -9.61 -14.26
N LEU A 115 -0.98 -9.26 -12.97
CA LEU A 115 -2.01 -9.59 -12.00
C LEU A 115 -3.17 -8.58 -12.05
N LYS A 116 -4.36 -9.07 -12.38
CA LYS A 116 -5.60 -8.28 -12.34
C LYS A 116 -6.38 -8.57 -11.08
N SER A 117 -6.87 -7.51 -10.43
CA SER A 117 -7.73 -7.65 -9.27
C SER A 117 -9.10 -8.21 -9.66
N SER A 118 -9.39 -9.43 -9.21
CA SER A 118 -10.72 -10.03 -9.24
C SER A 118 -11.28 -10.11 -7.81
N LYS A 119 -12.62 -10.11 -7.70
CA LYS A 119 -13.29 -10.11 -6.39
C LYS A 119 -12.91 -11.39 -5.63
N GLY A 120 -12.25 -11.23 -4.49
CA GLY A 120 -11.84 -12.34 -3.62
C GLY A 120 -10.43 -12.89 -3.90
N ALA A 121 -9.69 -12.37 -4.88
CA ALA A 121 -8.31 -12.79 -5.12
C ALA A 121 -7.37 -12.30 -4.01
N LEU A 122 -6.56 -13.22 -3.48
CA LEU A 122 -5.49 -12.93 -2.54
C LEU A 122 -4.26 -12.45 -3.32
N LEU A 123 -4.20 -11.15 -3.59
CA LEU A 123 -3.11 -10.54 -4.38
C LEU A 123 -1.90 -10.21 -3.52
N TRP A 124 -0.73 -10.69 -3.95
CA TRP A 124 0.56 -10.24 -3.46
C TRP A 124 1.20 -9.27 -4.48
N PRO A 125 1.78 -8.13 -4.07
CA PRO A 125 1.87 -7.65 -2.69
C PRO A 125 0.50 -7.23 -2.10
N PRO A 126 0.30 -7.40 -0.78
CA PRO A 126 -0.91 -6.95 -0.08
C PRO A 126 -1.10 -5.43 -0.15
N THR A 127 -2.29 -4.94 0.17
CA THR A 127 -2.52 -3.48 0.25
C THR A 127 -1.92 -2.88 1.52
N SER A 128 -1.64 -1.58 1.51
CA SER A 128 -1.29 -0.84 2.74
C SER A 128 -2.32 -1.03 3.87
N GLN A 129 -3.61 -1.12 3.54
CA GLN A 129 -4.68 -1.39 4.51
C GLN A 129 -4.57 -2.78 5.13
N THR A 130 -4.13 -3.78 4.37
CA THR A 130 -3.86 -5.13 4.87
C THR A 130 -2.68 -5.12 5.84
N LEU A 131 -1.57 -4.45 5.47
CA LEU A 131 -0.40 -4.30 6.36
C LEU A 131 -0.79 -3.60 7.67
N ILE A 132 -1.49 -2.48 7.59
CA ILE A 132 -1.99 -1.74 8.76
C ILE A 132 -2.87 -2.64 9.63
N SER A 133 -3.82 -3.37 9.05
CA SER A 133 -4.72 -4.22 9.81
C SER A 133 -4.02 -5.41 10.48
N ARG A 134 -2.96 -5.94 9.87
CA ARG A 134 -2.31 -7.18 10.31
C ARG A 134 -1.09 -6.94 11.19
N MET A 135 -0.46 -5.77 11.09
CA MET A 135 0.81 -5.44 11.75
C MET A 135 0.66 -4.30 12.77
N GLY A 136 -0.44 -4.30 13.54
CA GLY A 136 -0.58 -3.41 14.71
C GLY A 136 -1.44 -2.16 14.50
N GLY A 137 -2.30 -2.11 13.49
CA GLY A 137 -3.37 -1.12 13.34
C GLY A 137 -2.94 0.26 12.82
N LYS A 138 -1.64 0.53 12.69
CA LYS A 138 -1.07 1.79 12.18
C LYS A 138 0.09 1.53 11.23
N TRP A 139 0.30 2.42 10.25
CA TRP A 139 1.42 2.30 9.31
C TRP A 139 2.78 2.40 10.01
N THR A 140 2.91 3.32 10.95
CA THR A 140 4.14 3.48 11.75
C THR A 140 4.54 2.18 12.42
N THR A 141 3.59 1.53 13.11
CA THR A 141 3.82 0.24 13.76
C THR A 141 4.17 -0.87 12.76
N ALA A 142 3.54 -0.89 11.58
CA ALA A 142 3.89 -1.84 10.53
C ALA A 142 5.31 -1.64 9.99
N MET A 143 5.77 -0.39 9.82
CA MET A 143 7.13 -0.08 9.39
C MET A 143 8.16 -0.41 10.47
N GLU A 144 7.87 -0.07 11.73
CA GLU A 144 8.73 -0.42 12.88
C GLU A 144 8.96 -1.93 12.96
N ALA A 145 7.91 -2.73 12.75
CA ALA A 145 8.00 -4.19 12.71
C ALA A 145 8.86 -4.74 11.54
N CYS A 146 9.14 -3.91 10.52
CA CYS A 146 10.02 -4.21 9.39
C CYS A 146 11.41 -3.58 9.54
N GLY A 147 11.72 -2.92 10.66
CA GLY A 147 12.99 -2.21 10.86
C GLY A 147 13.08 -0.87 10.12
N LEU A 148 11.94 -0.35 9.64
CA LEU A 148 11.85 0.93 8.93
C LEU A 148 11.21 1.99 9.82
N ALA A 149 11.60 3.25 9.61
CA ALA A 149 10.80 4.36 10.09
C ALA A 149 9.64 4.64 9.13
N ALA A 150 8.47 5.01 9.65
CA ALA A 150 7.47 5.62 8.79
C ALA A 150 7.93 7.04 8.42
N SER A 151 8.22 7.29 7.14
CA SER A 151 8.21 8.66 6.66
C SER A 151 6.78 9.16 6.68
N SER A 152 6.54 10.24 7.39
CA SER A 152 5.41 11.11 7.11
C SER A 152 5.65 11.79 5.77
N ASP A 153 5.38 11.12 4.65
CA ASP A 153 4.55 11.84 3.69
C ASP A 153 3.24 12.05 4.46
N GLY A 154 2.90 13.28 4.81
CA GLY A 154 1.73 13.65 5.65
C GLY A 154 0.36 13.25 5.07
N LYS A 155 0.29 12.14 4.33
CA LYS A 155 -0.81 11.65 3.50
C LYS A 155 -1.35 10.29 3.95
N ILE A 156 -0.77 9.69 4.98
CA ILE A 156 -1.17 8.35 5.46
C ILE A 156 -1.96 8.47 6.76
N GLY A 157 -2.99 9.30 6.67
CA GLY A 157 -4.18 9.20 7.51
C GLY A 157 -5.45 9.35 6.69
N ARG A 158 -5.37 9.50 5.36
CA ARG A 158 -6.49 9.91 4.54
C ARG A 158 -6.43 9.24 3.18
N ARG A 159 -7.34 8.31 2.95
CA ARG A 159 -7.73 7.75 1.64
C ARG A 159 -8.22 8.82 0.62
N ASN A 160 -7.91 10.11 0.82
CA ASN A 160 -8.45 11.30 0.14
C ASN A 160 -7.39 12.23 -0.48
N ALA A 161 -6.12 11.80 -0.63
CA ALA A 161 -5.01 12.69 -0.98
C ALA A 161 -4.98 13.25 -2.43
N ARG A 162 -6.14 13.38 -3.10
CA ARG A 162 -6.31 14.31 -4.23
C ARG A 162 -6.76 15.70 -3.75
N PHE A 163 -7.47 15.79 -2.63
CA PHE A 163 -8.05 17.03 -2.12
C PHE A 163 -7.80 17.17 -0.62
N THR A 164 -7.19 18.27 -0.23
CA THR A 164 -6.98 18.66 1.17
C THR A 164 -8.31 18.99 1.85
N GLN A 165 -8.28 19.20 3.17
CA GLN A 165 -9.47 19.65 3.90
C GLN A 165 -9.90 21.05 3.44
N GLU A 166 -8.93 21.91 3.16
CA GLU A 166 -9.14 23.23 2.62
C GLU A 166 -9.75 23.17 1.21
N ASP A 167 -9.28 22.28 0.34
CA ASP A 167 -9.89 22.08 -1.00
C ASP A 167 -11.37 21.68 -0.89
N ARG A 168 -11.71 20.84 0.08
CA ARG A 168 -13.11 20.42 0.33
C ARG A 168 -13.96 21.58 0.84
N GLN A 169 -13.47 22.34 1.82
CA GLN A 169 -14.16 23.51 2.33
C GLN A 169 -14.34 24.57 1.25
N ASN A 170 -13.31 24.83 0.45
CA ASN A 170 -13.36 25.78 -0.65
C ASN A 170 -14.37 25.34 -1.73
N ALA A 171 -14.43 24.05 -2.06
CA ALA A 171 -15.44 23.53 -2.99
C ALA A 171 -16.87 23.69 -2.44
N LEU A 172 -17.09 23.44 -1.15
CA LEU A 172 -18.39 23.63 -0.50
C LEU A 172 -18.80 25.11 -0.47
N ARG A 173 -17.90 26.04 -0.12
CA ARG A 173 -18.18 27.49 -0.16
C ARG A 173 -18.53 27.98 -1.56
N LYS A 174 -17.77 27.54 -2.58
CA LYS A 174 -18.05 27.88 -3.99
C LYS A 174 -19.43 27.38 -4.41
N PHE A 175 -19.82 26.17 -4.00
CA PHE A 175 -21.14 25.64 -4.27
C PHE A 175 -22.25 26.40 -3.54
N LEU A 176 -22.05 26.78 -2.28
CA LEU A 176 -23.03 27.57 -1.52
C LEU A 176 -23.27 28.93 -2.17
N ARG A 177 -22.21 29.61 -2.60
CA ARG A 177 -22.32 30.87 -3.34
C ARG A 177 -23.05 30.70 -4.67
N ASP A 178 -22.76 29.64 -5.42
CA ASP A 178 -23.48 29.32 -6.67
C ASP A 178 -24.97 29.03 -6.43
N CYS A 179 -25.32 28.43 -5.29
CA CYS A 179 -26.72 28.23 -4.88
C CYS A 179 -27.40 29.55 -4.53
N GLU A 180 -26.74 30.44 -3.79
CA GLU A 180 -27.25 31.78 -3.46
C GLU A 180 -27.49 32.61 -4.72
N GLU A 181 -26.53 32.65 -5.64
CA GLU A 181 -26.63 33.37 -6.92
C GLU A 181 -27.78 32.85 -7.79
N LYS A 182 -28.11 31.56 -7.71
CA LYS A 182 -29.18 30.91 -8.49
C LYS A 182 -30.51 30.80 -7.74
N GLY A 183 -30.59 31.28 -6.49
CA GLY A 183 -31.78 31.12 -5.64
C GLY A 183 -32.15 29.65 -5.35
N ALA A 184 -31.16 28.74 -5.40
CA ALA A 184 -31.37 27.32 -5.19
C ALA A 184 -31.03 26.90 -3.76
N THR A 185 -31.73 25.89 -3.23
CA THR A 185 -31.40 25.33 -1.92
C THR A 185 -30.21 24.36 -2.01
N PRO A 186 -29.16 24.52 -1.18
CA PRO A 186 -28.03 23.59 -1.16
C PRO A 186 -28.45 22.17 -0.79
N SER A 187 -28.06 21.20 -1.61
CA SER A 187 -28.37 19.80 -1.37
C SER A 187 -27.24 18.89 -1.83
N TYR A 188 -27.16 17.68 -1.26
CA TYR A 188 -26.18 16.68 -1.67
C TYR A 188 -26.26 16.34 -3.16
N ALA A 189 -27.47 16.19 -3.69
CA ALA A 189 -27.70 15.94 -5.11
C ALA A 189 -27.28 17.14 -5.97
N GLY A 190 -27.58 18.37 -5.50
CA GLY A 190 -27.14 19.61 -6.13
C GLY A 190 -25.61 19.71 -6.22
N TYR A 191 -24.91 19.43 -5.12
CA TYR A 191 -23.44 19.42 -5.11
C TYR A 191 -22.87 18.34 -6.03
N ALA A 192 -23.47 17.14 -6.06
CA ALA A 192 -23.03 16.06 -6.94
C ALA A 192 -23.13 16.44 -8.43
N LYS A 193 -24.14 17.22 -8.81
CA LYS A 193 -24.29 17.75 -10.16
C LYS A 193 -23.29 18.88 -10.42
N TRP A 194 -23.23 19.86 -9.54
CA TRP A 194 -22.30 20.99 -9.63
C TRP A 194 -20.84 20.53 -9.74
N ALA A 195 -20.41 19.59 -8.90
CA ALA A 195 -19.03 19.08 -8.89
C ALA A 195 -18.64 18.40 -10.22
N LYS A 196 -19.59 17.79 -10.93
CA LYS A 196 -19.36 17.22 -12.26
C LYS A 196 -19.16 18.30 -13.31
N GLU A 197 -19.91 19.39 -13.22
CA GLU A 197 -19.84 20.53 -14.15
C GLU A 197 -18.57 21.36 -13.95
N GLN A 198 -18.11 21.52 -12.71
CA GLN A 198 -16.89 22.29 -12.43
C GLN A 198 -15.61 21.57 -12.85
N GLY A 199 -15.52 20.26 -12.61
CA GLY A 199 -14.28 19.51 -12.78
C GLY A 199 -13.18 19.92 -11.78
N GLY A 200 -12.24 19.01 -11.49
CA GLY A 200 -11.10 19.35 -10.62
C GLY A 200 -11.45 19.65 -9.15
N VAL A 201 -12.67 19.36 -8.70
CA VAL A 201 -13.13 19.50 -7.30
C VAL A 201 -13.49 18.13 -6.68
N PRO A 202 -13.58 18.01 -5.34
CA PRO A 202 -13.98 16.77 -4.68
C PRO A 202 -15.37 16.29 -5.12
N SER A 203 -15.53 14.98 -5.27
CA SER A 203 -16.85 14.39 -5.52
C SER A 203 -17.74 14.47 -4.29
N ALA A 204 -19.07 14.43 -4.47
CA ALA A 204 -20.02 14.36 -3.35
C ALA A 204 -19.76 13.15 -2.44
N ALA A 205 -19.34 12.01 -3.02
CA ALA A 205 -18.95 10.82 -2.27
C ALA A 205 -17.70 11.09 -1.41
N THR A 206 -16.71 11.81 -1.94
CA THR A 206 -15.50 12.22 -1.21
C THR A 206 -15.82 13.16 -0.06
N ILE A 207 -16.73 14.13 -0.25
CA ILE A 207 -17.23 14.99 0.83
C ILE A 207 -17.90 14.15 1.91
N ARG A 208 -18.83 13.27 1.55
CA ARG A 208 -19.54 12.42 2.51
C ARG A 208 -18.60 11.48 3.26
N GLN A 209 -17.63 10.87 2.59
CA GLN A 209 -16.62 10.04 3.25
C GLN A 209 -15.73 10.84 4.22
N SER A 210 -15.53 12.14 3.96
CA SER A 210 -14.70 13.01 4.81
C SER A 210 -15.44 13.52 6.05
N TYR A 211 -16.75 13.80 5.96
CA TYR A 211 -17.53 14.47 7.02
C TYR A 211 -18.68 13.61 7.59
N GLY A 212 -18.92 12.42 7.03
CA GLY A 212 -19.97 11.48 7.43
C GLY A 212 -21.33 11.78 6.82
N THR A 213 -21.87 12.97 7.07
CA THR A 213 -23.18 13.41 6.54
C THR A 213 -23.08 14.73 5.78
N TRP A 214 -24.08 15.02 4.93
CA TRP A 214 -24.14 16.29 4.20
C TRP A 214 -24.26 17.49 5.14
N GLN A 215 -25.12 17.40 6.16
CA GLN A 215 -25.25 18.45 7.17
C GLN A 215 -23.92 18.73 7.89
N LYS A 216 -23.24 17.66 8.35
CA LYS A 216 -21.91 17.79 8.97
C LYS A 216 -20.85 18.36 8.04
N ALA A 217 -21.03 18.29 6.72
CA ALA A 217 -20.12 18.94 5.78
C ALA A 217 -20.42 20.44 5.67
N LEU A 218 -21.68 20.83 5.69
CA LEU A 218 -22.10 22.24 5.69
C LEU A 218 -21.71 22.95 6.99
N ASP A 219 -21.74 22.27 8.13
CA ASP A 219 -21.33 22.84 9.42
C ASP A 219 -19.80 23.13 9.51
N GLN A 220 -19.04 22.85 8.46
CA GLN A 220 -17.57 22.98 8.42
C GLN A 220 -17.09 24.12 7.52
N VAL A 221 -18.01 24.91 6.95
CA VAL A 221 -17.70 25.98 5.99
C VAL A 221 -18.26 27.33 6.34
#